data_AF-C5ZWP4-F1
#
_entry.id   AF-C5ZWP4-F1
#
_cell.length_a   1.000
_cell.length_b   1.000
_cell.length_c   1.000
_cell.angle_alpha   90.00
_cell.angle_beta   90.00
_cell.angle_gamma   90.00
#
_symmetry.space_group_name_H-M   'P 1'
#
loop_
_entity.id
_entity.type
_entity.pdbx_description
1 polymer ?
#
loop_
_entity_poly.entity_id
_entity_poly.type
_entity_poly.pdbx_seq_one_letter_code
_entity_poly.pdbx_strand_id
1 'polypeptide(L)' 'MDNKAAKENKDFEMSLKEIEECLEKLNDDNIGLHESMEIYKKGMKSLKEAQKMLENAQMQCNEIKMQFETKEEE' A
#
# COMPACT_ATOMS: atom_id res chain seq x y z
N MET A 1 -3.09 -4.66 23.02
CA MET A 1 -2.26 -3.75 22.20
C MET A 1 -2.54 -3.97 20.71
N ASP A 2 -3.79 -4.25 20.31
CA ASP A 2 -4.06 -5.04 19.10
C ASP A 2 -4.73 -4.29 17.94
N ASN A 3 -4.81 -2.95 18.00
CA ASN A 3 -5.57 -2.18 17.01
C ASN A 3 -4.71 -1.56 15.88
N LYS A 4 -3.37 -1.67 15.94
CA LYS A 4 -2.48 -1.03 14.95
C LYS A 4 -2.34 -1.85 13.67
N ALA A 5 -2.08 -3.16 13.77
CA ALA A 5 -1.92 -4.04 12.61
C ALA A 5 -3.23 -4.22 11.82
N ALA A 6 -4.37 -4.31 12.52
CA ALA A 6 -5.68 -4.38 11.87
C ALA A 6 -6.03 -3.08 11.12
N LYS A 7 -5.57 -1.93 11.63
CA LYS A 7 -5.72 -0.64 10.95
C LYS A 7 -4.83 -0.55 9.72
N GLU A 8 -3.55 -0.91 9.81
CA GLU A 8 -2.62 -0.89 8.68
C GLU A 8 -3.06 -1.84 7.55
N ASN A 9 -3.60 -3.02 7.88
CA ASN A 9 -4.16 -3.93 6.90
C ASN A 9 -5.39 -3.32 6.21
N LYS A 10 -6.31 -2.74 6.97
CA LYS A 10 -7.48 -2.04 6.41
C LYS A 10 -7.08 -0.85 5.54
N ASP A 11 -6.08 -0.09 5.95
CA ASP A 11 -5.57 1.06 5.19
C ASP A 11 -4.92 0.59 3.87
N PHE A 12 -4.20 -0.53 3.86
CA PHE A 12 -3.63 -1.13 2.66
C PHE A 12 -4.70 -1.60 1.67
N GLU A 13 -5.69 -2.37 2.14
CA GLU A 13 -6.81 -2.83 1.31
C GLU A 13 -7.62 -1.65 0.74
N MET A 14 -7.80 -0.59 1.52
CA MET A 14 -8.41 0.65 1.03
C MET A 14 -7.56 1.32 -0.06
N SER A 15 -6.24 1.40 0.11
CA SER A 15 -5.35 1.95 -0.92
C SER A 15 -5.43 1.14 -2.22
N LEU A 16 -5.47 -0.20 -2.15
CA LEU A 16 -5.64 -1.05 -3.32
C LEU A 16 -6.97 -0.80 -4.03
N LYS A 17 -8.06 -0.73 -3.26
CA LYS A 17 -9.38 -0.44 -3.81
C LYS A 17 -9.44 0.93 -4.49
N GLU A 18 -8.81 1.95 -3.91
CA GLU A 18 -8.74 3.27 -4.55
C GLU A 18 -7.96 3.23 -5.87
N ILE A 19 -6.90 2.42 -5.97
CA ILE A 19 -6.13 2.25 -7.20
C ILE A 19 -6.98 1.57 -8.27
N GLU A 20 -7.72 0.50 -7.91
CA GLU A 20 -8.64 -0.19 -8.81
C GLU A 20 -9.71 0.77 -9.34
N GLU A 21 -10.36 1.54 -8.46
CA GLU A 21 -11.35 2.55 -8.85
C GLU A 21 -10.74 3.65 -9.77
N CYS A 22 -9.47 4.02 -9.55
CA CYS A 22 -8.78 4.95 -10.45
C CYS A 22 -8.53 4.34 -11.82
N LEU A 23 -8.11 3.06 -11.88
CA LEU A 23 -7.87 2.34 -13.14
C LEU A 23 -9.18 2.17 -13.94
N GLU A 24 -10.27 1.82 -13.28
CA GLU A 24 -11.59 1.73 -13.92
C GLU A 24 -12.00 3.05 -14.56
N LYS A 25 -11.82 4.18 -13.86
CA LYS A 25 -12.14 5.51 -14.41
C LYS A 25 -11.21 5.92 -15.55
N LEU A 26 -9.93 5.55 -15.48
CA LEU A 26 -8.98 5.82 -16.56
C LEU A 26 -9.26 5.02 -17.83
N ASN A 27 -9.97 3.89 -17.71
CA ASN A 27 -10.44 3.09 -18.84
C ASN A 27 -11.76 3.60 -19.47
N ASP A 28 -12.38 4.65 -18.92
CA ASP A 28 -13.55 5.27 -19.55
C ASP A 28 -13.13 6.09 -20.76
N ASP A 29 -13.59 5.72 -21.95
CA ASP A 29 -13.30 6.40 -23.22
C ASP A 29 -13.81 7.86 -23.26
N ASN A 30 -14.71 8.24 -22.36
CA ASN A 30 -15.27 9.60 -22.27
C ASN A 30 -14.53 10.52 -21.29
N ILE A 31 -13.48 10.02 -20.62
CA ILE A 31 -12.73 10.79 -19.65
C ILE A 31 -12.00 11.98 -20.30
N GLY A 32 -12.13 13.17 -19.70
CA GLY A 32 -11.40 14.36 -20.15
C GLY A 32 -9.93 14.30 -19.76
N LEU A 33 -9.04 14.92 -20.55
CA LEU A 33 -7.59 14.96 -20.28
C LEU A 33 -7.24 15.51 -18.87
N HIS A 34 -7.94 16.54 -18.43
CA HIS A 34 -7.69 17.12 -17.12
C HIS A 34 -8.09 16.14 -15.99
N GLU A 35 -9.24 15.50 -16.15
CA GLU A 35 -9.76 14.53 -15.20
C GLU A 35 -8.89 13.26 -15.14
N SER A 36 -8.43 12.75 -16.29
CA SER A 36 -7.50 11.61 -16.34
C SER A 36 -6.17 11.94 -15.68
N MET A 37 -5.68 13.17 -15.81
CA MET A 37 -4.45 13.59 -15.13
C MET A 37 -4.62 13.65 -13.61
N GLU A 38 -5.75 14.14 -13.11
CA GLU A 38 -6.03 14.19 -11.67
C GLU A 38 -6.25 12.79 -11.07
N ILE A 39 -6.98 11.91 -11.77
CA ILE A 39 -7.18 10.52 -11.34
C ILE A 39 -5.85 9.77 -11.35
N TYR A 40 -5.02 9.96 -12.36
CA TYR A 40 -3.68 9.36 -12.41
C TYR A 40 -2.81 9.80 -11.22
N LYS A 41 -2.78 11.11 -10.91
CA LYS A 41 -2.05 11.61 -9.73
C LYS A 41 -2.57 10.99 -8.43
N LYS A 42 -3.90 10.86 -8.29
CA LYS A 42 -4.51 10.22 -7.12
C LYS A 42 -4.07 8.75 -7.02
N GLY A 43 -4.21 7.98 -8.08
CA GLY A 43 -3.82 6.57 -8.12
C GLY A 43 -2.33 6.36 -7.80
N MET A 44 -1.45 7.21 -8.36
CA MET A 44 -0.02 7.17 -8.05
C MET A 44 0.29 7.45 -6.57
N LYS A 45 -0.47 8.34 -5.93
CA LYS A 45 -0.32 8.62 -4.50
C LYS A 45 -0.73 7.40 -3.66
N SER A 46 -1.90 6.82 -3.92
CA SER A 46 -2.38 5.63 -3.21
C SER A 46 -1.44 4.44 -3.43
N LEU A 47 -0.89 4.27 -4.65
CA LEU A 47 0.11 3.24 -4.95
C LEU A 47 1.38 3.42 -4.12
N LYS A 48 1.87 4.65 -3.99
CA LYS A 48 3.06 4.95 -3.17
C LYS A 48 2.84 4.67 -1.69
N GLU A 49 1.64 4.95 -1.18
CA GLU A 49 1.27 4.65 0.21
C GLU A 49 1.24 3.13 0.46
N ALA A 50 0.62 2.37 -0.44
CA ALA A 50 0.59 0.90 -0.37
C ALA A 50 2.00 0.29 -0.44
N GLN A 51 2.86 0.77 -1.34
CA GLN A 51 4.27 0.33 -1.43
C GLN A 51 5.02 0.56 -0.11
N LYS A 52 4.87 1.74 0.49
CA LYS A 52 5.51 2.07 1.77
C LYS A 52 5.04 1.15 2.90
N MET A 53 3.76 0.77 2.91
CA MET A 53 3.25 -0.20 3.90
C MET A 53 3.91 -1.56 3.73
N LEU A 54 4.08 -2.04 2.48
CA LEU A 54 4.78 -3.30 2.20
C LEU A 54 6.26 -3.26 2.60
N GLU A 55 6.96 -2.18 2.28
CA GLU A 55 8.36 -1.99 2.67
C GLU A 55 8.53 -2.03 4.20
N ASN A 56 7.63 -1.35 4.93
CA ASN A 56 7.64 -1.36 6.39
C ASN A 56 7.36 -2.77 6.95
N ALA A 57 6.41 -3.50 6.37
CA ALA A 57 6.10 -4.87 6.78
C ALA A 57 7.29 -5.80 6.53
N GLN A 58 7.94 -5.69 5.37
CA GLN A 58 9.14 -6.46 5.05
C GLN A 58 10.29 -6.16 6.02
N MET A 59 10.51 -4.89 6.37
CA MET A 59 11.52 -4.50 7.35
C MET A 59 11.25 -5.15 8.72
N GLN A 60 10.01 -5.08 9.22
CA GLN A 60 9.62 -5.71 10.47
C GLN A 60 9.82 -7.24 10.44
N CYS A 61 9.46 -7.90 9.34
CA CYS A 61 9.71 -9.33 9.17
C CYS A 61 11.20 -9.67 9.23
N ASN A 62 12.05 -8.86 8.58
CA ASN A 62 13.50 -9.06 8.60
C ASN A 62 14.09 -8.85 10.01
N GLU A 63 13.64 -7.83 10.74
CA GLU A 63 14.05 -7.58 12.12
C GLU A 63 13.69 -8.75 13.03
N ILE A 64 12.47 -9.27 12.90
CA ILE A 64 12.01 -10.45 13.65
C ILE A 64 12.90 -11.65 13.31
N LYS A 65 13.16 -11.91 12.02
CA LYS A 65 14.03 -13.00 11.58
C LYS A 65 15.44 -12.91 12.19
N MET A 66 16.06 -11.73 12.16
CA MET A 66 17.38 -11.50 12.77
C MET A 66 17.37 -11.74 14.29
N GLN A 67 16.29 -11.36 14.99
CA GLN A 67 16.15 -11.61 16.44
C GLN A 67 16.00 -13.10 16.79
N PHE A 68 15.50 -13.92 15.87
CA PHE A 68 15.45 -15.37 16.05
C PHE A 68 16.80 -16.02 15.75
N GLU A 69 17.48 -15.61 14.69
CA GLU A 69 18.81 -16.15 14.31
C GLU A 69 19.89 -15.82 15.36
N THR A 70 19.85 -14.64 15.98
CA THR A 70 20.81 -14.25 17.04
C THR A 70 20.61 -14.97 18.38
N LYS A 71 19.48 -15.66 18.59
CA LYS A 71 19.20 -16.40 19.84
C LYS A 71 19.60 -17.87 19.79
N GLU A 72 19.95 -18.41 18.63
CA GLU A 72 20.42 -19.80 18.51
C GLU A 72 21.92 -19.95 18.74
N GLU A 73 22.67 -18.84 18.85
CA GLU A 73 24.12 -18.82 19.07
C GLU A 73 24.53 -18.54 20.54
N GLU A 74 23.57 -18.32 21.45
CA GLU A 74 23.79 -18.16 22.91
C GLU A 74 23.26 -19.36 23.72
#